data_AF-A0A2V6A5N7-F1
#
_entry.id   AF-A0A2V6A5N7-F1
#
_cell.length_a   1.000
_cell.length_b   1.000
_cell.length_c   1.000
_cell.angle_alpha   90.00
_cell.angle_beta   90.00
_cell.angle_gamma   90.00
#
_symmetry.space_group_name_H-M   'P 1'
#
loop_
_entity.id
_entity.type
_entity.pdbx_description
1 polymer ?
#
loop_
_entity_poly.entity_id
_entity_poly.type
_entity_poly.pdbx_seq_one_letter_code
_entity_poly.pdbx_strand_id
1 'polypeptide(L)'
;MSLRALQIFLPTAVLSFGLAALLYGTLSNGQRYAVKFSDVDGRALSTADGHVIVLVLTTREDLTRARAVGDHVPDYCLGNANYRMITVLNLRKRYTRLGRAIAMTLVRHRVDEEAKRLQTRYDAMKIAHPARQDIYVVADFGGMIAAQLGAEPGATPFHVFVFGEHGELLRQWDDVPSAQELAAAVK
;
A
#
# COMPACT_ATOMS: atom_id res chain seq x y z
N MET A 1 -4.06 -36.87 -56.48
CA MET A 1 -2.75 -36.22 -56.75
C MET A 1 -3.05 -34.75 -57.05
N SER A 2 -2.61 -33.71 -56.35
CA SER A 2 -1.69 -33.51 -55.23
C SER A 2 -2.20 -32.25 -54.49
N LEU A 3 -2.43 -32.34 -53.18
CA LEU A 3 -2.88 -31.25 -52.31
C LEU A 3 -1.71 -30.27 -52.13
N ARG A 4 -1.85 -29.02 -52.61
CA ARG A 4 -0.87 -27.97 -52.36
C ARG A 4 -1.08 -27.37 -50.98
N ALA A 5 -0.02 -27.44 -50.18
CA ALA A 5 0.04 -27.17 -48.76
C ALA A 5 -0.21 -25.69 -48.42
N LEU A 6 -1.04 -25.50 -47.40
CA LEU A 6 -1.30 -24.27 -46.67
C LEU A 6 -0.06 -23.94 -45.82
N GLN A 7 0.59 -22.80 -46.04
CA GLN A 7 1.63 -22.29 -45.14
C GLN A 7 1.19 -20.95 -44.56
N ILE A 8 0.43 -21.05 -43.48
CA ILE A 8 0.13 -19.91 -42.60
C ILE A 8 1.36 -19.72 -41.72
N PHE A 9 2.08 -18.62 -41.93
CA PHE A 9 3.09 -18.14 -40.97
C PHE A 9 2.37 -17.53 -39.76
N LEU A 10 2.25 -18.29 -38.68
CA LEU A 10 1.87 -17.77 -37.36
C LEU A 10 3.15 -17.40 -36.60
N PRO A 11 3.40 -16.12 -36.26
CA PRO A 11 4.42 -15.80 -35.28
C PRO A 11 3.92 -16.23 -33.89
N THR A 12 4.58 -17.24 -33.32
CA THR A 12 4.43 -17.65 -31.93
C THR A 12 4.95 -16.52 -31.03
N ALA A 13 4.11 -15.52 -30.75
CA ALA A 13 4.29 -14.66 -29.60
C ALA A 13 3.95 -15.49 -28.36
N VAL A 14 4.98 -16.02 -27.72
CA VAL A 14 4.88 -16.59 -26.36
C VAL A 14 4.57 -15.42 -25.44
N LEU A 15 3.29 -15.13 -25.27
CA LEU A 15 2.81 -14.32 -24.16
C LEU A 15 2.97 -15.17 -22.91
N SER A 16 4.12 -15.03 -22.26
CA SER A 16 4.33 -15.45 -20.88
C SER A 16 3.43 -14.59 -19.98
N PHE A 17 2.12 -14.87 -19.97
CA PHE A 17 1.25 -14.42 -18.91
C PHE A 17 1.69 -15.19 -17.66
N GLY A 18 2.49 -14.52 -16.83
CA GLY A 18 2.77 -14.98 -15.47
C GLY A 18 1.44 -15.22 -14.79
N LEU A 19 1.12 -16.50 -14.58
CA LEU A 19 0.01 -16.95 -13.78
C LEU A 19 0.35 -16.57 -12.34
N ALA A 20 0.01 -15.35 -11.93
CA ALA A 20 -0.01 -14.99 -10.52
C ALA A 20 -1.14 -15.81 -9.89
N ALA A 21 -0.81 -17.02 -9.46
CA ALA A 21 -1.69 -17.82 -8.63
C ALA A 21 -2.05 -16.97 -7.41
N LEU A 22 -3.32 -16.60 -7.28
CA LEU A 22 -3.90 -16.01 -6.09
C LEU A 22 -3.95 -17.11 -5.00
N LEU A 23 -2.79 -17.51 -4.51
CA LEU A 23 -2.68 -18.20 -3.24
C LEU A 23 -2.66 -17.09 -2.19
N TYR A 24 -3.83 -16.83 -1.60
CA TYR A 24 -3.93 -16.01 -0.41
C TYR A 24 -3.20 -16.74 0.71
N GLY A 25 -1.99 -16.30 1.02
CA GLY A 25 -1.13 -16.84 2.04
C GLY A 25 -0.25 -15.73 2.61
N THR A 26 0.31 -15.96 3.79
CA THR A 26 1.21 -15.00 4.45
C THR A 26 2.34 -14.60 3.51
N LEU A 27 2.57 -13.29 3.37
CA LEU A 27 3.63 -12.79 2.50
C LEU A 27 4.98 -13.19 3.09
N SER A 28 5.94 -13.47 2.22
CA SER A 28 7.29 -13.89 2.61
C SER A 28 8.30 -12.82 2.26
N ASN A 29 9.25 -12.57 3.16
CA ASN A 29 10.32 -11.60 2.92
C ASN A 29 11.17 -12.04 1.70
N GLY A 30 11.63 -11.07 0.92
CA GLY A 30 12.41 -11.25 -0.32
C GLY A 30 11.58 -11.57 -1.56
N GLN A 31 10.29 -11.91 -1.42
CA GLN A 31 9.40 -12.13 -2.56
C GLN A 31 8.86 -10.81 -3.10
N ARG A 32 8.58 -10.77 -4.40
CA ARG A 32 8.01 -9.59 -5.09
C ARG A 32 6.50 -9.67 -5.16
N TYR A 33 5.85 -8.59 -4.74
CA TYR A 33 4.41 -8.43 -4.77
C TYR A 33 4.06 -7.11 -5.45
N ALA A 34 3.24 -7.17 -6.51
CA ALA A 34 2.70 -6.01 -7.20
C ALA A 34 1.23 -5.82 -6.80
N VAL A 35 1.00 -5.40 -5.56
CA VAL A 35 -0.34 -5.06 -5.06
C VAL A 35 -0.72 -3.71 -5.65
N LYS A 36 -1.93 -3.59 -6.16
CA LYS A 36 -2.45 -2.35 -6.78
C LYS A 36 -3.67 -1.89 -6.02
N PHE A 37 -3.77 -0.58 -5.81
CA PHE A 37 -4.91 0.01 -5.13
C PHE A 37 -5.10 1.47 -5.53
N SER A 38 -6.30 1.99 -5.25
CA SER A 38 -6.62 3.40 -5.39
C SER A 38 -6.82 4.00 -4.00
N ASP A 39 -6.17 5.14 -3.77
CA ASP A 39 -6.32 5.85 -2.50
C ASP A 39 -7.64 6.62 -2.44
N VAL A 40 -7.89 7.28 -1.30
CA VAL A 40 -9.12 8.04 -1.09
C VAL A 40 -9.25 9.25 -2.01
N ASP A 41 -8.16 9.74 -2.60
CA ASP A 41 -8.17 10.86 -3.55
C ASP A 41 -8.25 10.38 -5.01
N GLY A 42 -8.28 9.06 -5.23
CA GLY A 42 -8.36 8.44 -6.56
C GLY A 42 -7.00 8.25 -7.24
N ARG A 43 -5.89 8.45 -6.53
CA ARG A 43 -4.54 8.18 -7.04
C ARG A 43 -4.34 6.67 -7.15
N ALA A 44 -3.89 6.21 -8.30
CA ALA A 44 -3.48 4.83 -8.50
C ALA A 44 -2.09 4.61 -7.89
N LEU A 45 -1.95 3.58 -7.08
CA LEU A 45 -0.73 3.24 -6.35
C LEU A 45 -0.40 1.76 -6.56
N SER A 46 0.88 1.42 -6.46
CA SER A 46 1.30 0.03 -6.39
C SER A 46 2.48 -0.14 -5.44
N THR A 47 2.64 -1.34 -4.86
CA THR A 47 3.86 -1.69 -4.11
C THR A 47 5.10 -1.81 -4.99
N ALA A 48 4.95 -1.84 -6.32
CA ALA A 48 6.04 -2.03 -7.28
C ALA A 48 6.12 -0.89 -8.32
N ASP A 49 5.80 0.34 -7.91
CA ASP A 49 5.80 1.52 -8.79
C ASP A 49 7.03 2.44 -8.63
N GLY A 50 8.16 1.89 -8.17
CA GLY A 50 9.45 2.61 -8.09
C GLY A 50 9.70 3.34 -6.79
N HIS A 51 8.98 3.00 -5.71
CA HIS A 51 9.10 3.66 -4.40
C HIS A 51 9.44 2.63 -3.31
N VAL A 52 10.25 3.03 -2.35
CA VAL A 52 10.32 2.32 -1.06
C VAL A 52 9.06 2.66 -0.27
N ILE A 53 8.27 1.64 0.07
CA ILE A 53 6.93 1.83 0.63
C ILE A 53 6.85 1.27 2.04
N VAL A 54 6.50 2.12 3.00
CA VAL A 54 6.00 1.69 4.31
C VAL A 54 4.48 1.55 4.21
N LEU A 55 3.98 0.32 4.15
CA LEU A 55 2.55 0.04 4.09
C LEU A 55 2.03 -0.40 5.46
N VAL A 56 1.00 0.28 5.96
CA VAL A 56 0.33 -0.08 7.21
C VAL A 56 -1.07 -0.58 6.90
N LEU A 57 -1.33 -1.86 7.14
CA LEU A 57 -2.68 -2.41 7.19
C LEU A 57 -3.26 -2.15 8.58
N THR A 58 -4.44 -1.55 8.67
CA THR A 58 -5.04 -1.17 9.95
C THR A 58 -6.57 -1.14 9.88
N THR A 59 -7.22 -0.97 11.03
CA THR A 59 -8.66 -0.69 11.17
C THR A 59 -8.88 0.72 11.72
N ARG A 60 -10.14 1.11 11.93
CA ARG A 60 -10.45 2.44 12.49
C ARG A 60 -10.04 2.55 13.95
N GLU A 61 -10.04 1.41 14.64
CA GLU A 61 -9.74 1.27 16.05
C GLU A 61 -8.23 1.39 16.32
N ASP A 62 -7.39 0.99 15.34
CA ASP A 62 -5.92 1.00 15.44
C ASP A 62 -5.24 2.21 14.77
N LEU A 63 -5.99 3.28 14.44
CA LEU A 63 -5.43 4.45 13.77
C LEU A 63 -4.30 5.14 14.56
N THR A 64 -4.35 5.09 15.89
CA THR A 64 -3.26 5.62 16.74
C THR A 64 -1.95 4.83 16.55
N ARG A 65 -2.04 3.51 16.29
CA ARG A 65 -0.85 2.69 15.99
C ARG A 65 -0.31 3.01 14.61
N ALA A 66 -1.19 3.17 13.61
CA ALA A 66 -0.77 3.60 12.27
C ALA A 66 -0.07 4.97 12.31
N ARG A 67 -0.58 5.88 13.14
CA ARG A 67 0.04 7.17 13.42
C ARG A 67 1.44 7.02 14.03
N ALA A 68 1.60 6.14 15.02
CA ALA A 68 2.90 5.87 15.64
C ALA A 68 3.92 5.34 14.62
N VAL A 69 3.51 4.50 13.66
CA VAL A 69 4.40 4.09 12.55
C VAL A 69 4.85 5.30 11.74
N GLY A 70 3.93 6.21 11.41
CA GLY A 70 4.26 7.45 10.68
C GLY A 70 5.20 8.38 11.46
N ASP A 71 5.05 8.43 12.78
CA ASP A 71 5.95 9.18 13.66
C ASP A 71 7.35 8.53 13.73
N HIS A 72 7.44 7.21 13.58
CA HIS A 72 8.69 6.45 13.49
C HIS A 72 9.36 6.49 12.11
N VAL A 73 8.66 6.92 11.04
CA VAL A 73 9.27 7.07 9.71
C VAL A 73 10.45 8.06 9.80
N PRO A 74 11.64 7.70 9.29
CA PRO A 74 12.80 8.58 9.35
C PRO A 74 12.59 9.92 8.63
N ASP A 75 13.19 10.97 9.15
CA ASP A 75 13.10 12.32 8.60
C ASP A 75 13.52 12.40 7.12
N TYR A 76 14.54 11.66 6.69
CA TYR A 76 15.02 11.69 5.30
C TYR A 76 14.02 11.09 4.27
N CYS A 77 12.98 10.39 4.75
CA CYS A 77 11.89 9.89 3.91
C CYS A 77 10.82 10.96 3.67
N LEU A 78 10.72 11.98 4.53
CA LEU A 78 9.66 12.99 4.45
C LEU A 78 9.92 13.97 3.29
N GLY A 79 8.89 14.24 2.49
CA GLY A 79 9.00 15.09 1.29
C GLY A 79 9.91 14.51 0.19
N ASN A 80 10.40 13.28 0.36
CA ASN A 80 11.29 12.62 -0.60
C ASN A 80 10.47 11.74 -1.53
N ALA A 81 10.49 12.07 -2.82
CA ALA A 81 9.71 11.39 -3.84
C ALA A 81 10.02 9.90 -4.02
N ASN A 82 11.13 9.38 -3.49
CA ASN A 82 11.48 7.95 -3.55
C ASN A 82 10.78 7.11 -2.47
N TYR A 83 10.18 7.76 -1.46
CA TYR A 83 9.56 7.08 -0.32
C TYR A 83 8.06 7.37 -0.27
N ARG A 84 7.28 6.38 0.14
CA ARG A 84 5.85 6.58 0.41
C ARG A 84 5.43 5.83 1.65
N MET A 85 4.58 6.45 2.45
CA MET A 85 3.81 5.74 3.48
C MET A 85 2.37 5.58 3.02
N ILE A 86 1.88 4.36 3.02
CA ILE A 86 0.53 4.02 2.56
C ILE A 86 -0.22 3.37 3.71
N THR A 87 -1.36 3.92 4.09
CA THR A 87 -2.23 3.32 5.11
C THR A 87 -3.42 2.64 4.42
N VAL A 88 -3.53 1.32 4.54
CA VAL A 88 -4.68 0.54 4.09
C VAL A 88 -5.65 0.36 5.25
N LEU A 89 -6.77 1.06 5.21
CA LEU A 89 -7.83 1.00 6.19
C LEU A 89 -8.82 -0.11 5.81
N ASN A 90 -8.78 -1.22 6.54
CA ASN A 90 -9.70 -2.33 6.38
C ASN A 90 -11.09 -1.95 6.91
N LEU A 91 -12.06 -1.85 6.00
CA LEU A 91 -13.43 -1.45 6.28
C LEU A 91 -14.43 -2.55 5.89
N ARG A 92 -14.11 -3.82 6.17
CA ARG A 92 -14.91 -5.04 5.87
C ARG A 92 -16.38 -5.07 6.37
N LYS A 93 -16.95 -3.96 6.86
CA LYS A 93 -18.37 -3.85 7.18
C LYS A 93 -19.22 -3.77 5.91
N ARG A 94 -20.46 -4.27 5.99
CA ARG A 94 -21.44 -4.14 4.89
C ARG A 94 -21.88 -2.68 4.73
N TYR A 95 -21.18 -1.93 3.90
CA TYR A 95 -21.60 -0.58 3.50
C TYR A 95 -22.43 -0.63 2.21
N THR A 96 -23.58 0.06 2.22
CA THR A 96 -24.30 0.43 0.99
C THR A 96 -23.45 1.40 0.16
N ARG A 97 -23.81 1.63 -1.12
CA ARG A 97 -23.08 2.61 -1.95
C ARG A 97 -23.05 4.01 -1.32
N LEU A 98 -24.18 4.47 -0.79
CA LEU A 98 -24.27 5.73 -0.05
C LEU A 98 -23.43 5.71 1.23
N GLY A 99 -23.47 4.59 1.98
CA GLY A 99 -22.64 4.43 3.17
C GLY A 99 -21.13 4.49 2.87
N ARG A 100 -20.69 3.93 1.74
CA ARG A 100 -19.29 4.03 1.28
C ARG A 100 -18.91 5.47 0.96
N ALA A 101 -19.77 6.21 0.27
CA ALA A 101 -19.52 7.61 -0.06
C ALA A 101 -19.35 8.48 1.21
N ILE A 102 -20.23 8.30 2.20
CA ILE A 102 -20.13 8.99 3.50
C ILE A 102 -18.84 8.60 4.23
N ALA A 103 -18.53 7.29 4.28
CA ALA A 103 -17.31 6.81 4.91
C ALA A 103 -16.05 7.40 4.25
N MET A 104 -16.01 7.50 2.92
CA MET A 104 -14.90 8.12 2.18
C MET A 104 -14.72 9.60 2.55
N THR A 105 -15.81 10.37 2.67
CA THR A 105 -15.73 11.77 3.12
C THR A 105 -15.14 11.86 4.54
N LEU A 106 -15.56 10.97 5.44
CA LEU A 106 -15.02 10.94 6.80
C LEU A 106 -13.54 10.54 6.84
N VAL A 107 -13.11 9.62 5.97
CA VAL A 107 -11.69 9.24 5.85
C VAL A 107 -10.88 10.43 5.33
N ARG A 108 -11.33 11.09 4.25
CA ARG A 108 -10.64 12.28 3.71
C ARG A 108 -10.49 13.39 4.74
N HIS A 109 -11.55 13.70 5.48
CA HIS A 109 -11.47 14.68 6.56
C HIS A 109 -10.39 14.31 7.60
N ARG A 110 -10.27 13.03 7.97
CA ARG A 110 -9.20 12.59 8.89
C ARG A 110 -7.82 12.70 8.27
N VAL A 111 -7.68 12.40 6.97
CA VAL A 111 -6.43 12.62 6.24
C VAL A 111 -6.03 14.09 6.28
N ASP A 112 -6.99 15.01 6.12
CA ASP A 112 -6.71 16.45 6.18
C ASP A 112 -6.26 16.89 7.58
N GLU A 113 -6.83 16.32 8.65
CA GLU A 113 -6.38 16.57 10.03
C GLU A 113 -4.97 16.00 10.30
N GLU A 114 -4.67 14.77 9.84
CA GLU A 114 -3.31 14.23 9.94
C GLU A 114 -2.31 15.04 9.13
N ALA A 115 -2.73 15.58 7.98
CA ALA A 115 -1.88 16.43 7.16
C ALA A 115 -1.48 17.72 7.88
N LYS A 116 -2.41 18.36 8.60
CA LYS A 116 -2.08 19.53 9.43
C LYS A 116 -1.03 19.20 10.49
N ARG A 117 -1.15 18.03 11.12
CA ARG A 117 -0.17 17.56 12.12
C ARG A 117 1.19 17.29 11.49
N LEU A 118 1.22 16.59 10.34
CA LEU A 118 2.45 16.29 9.61
C LEU A 118 3.10 17.57 9.06
N GLN A 119 2.29 18.57 8.67
CA GLN A 119 2.78 19.85 8.18
C GLN A 119 3.67 20.55 9.22
N THR A 120 3.34 20.49 10.51
CA THR A 120 4.21 21.03 11.57
C THR A 120 5.61 20.42 11.55
N ARG A 121 5.73 19.11 11.28
CA ARG A 121 7.04 18.43 11.15
C ARG A 121 7.75 18.86 9.85
N TYR A 122 7.01 19.01 8.75
CA TYR A 122 7.55 19.47 7.47
C TYR A 122 8.09 20.91 7.58
N ASP A 123 7.35 21.80 8.23
CA ASP A 123 7.74 23.19 8.46
C ASP A 123 9.01 23.28 9.31
N ALA A 124 9.10 22.49 10.39
CA ALA A 124 10.30 22.41 11.22
C ALA A 124 11.54 21.94 10.44
N MET A 125 11.33 21.06 9.46
CA MET A 125 12.37 20.55 8.56
C MET A 125 12.58 21.42 7.32
N LYS A 126 11.81 22.51 7.15
CA LYS A 126 11.84 23.41 5.99
C LYS A 126 11.53 22.70 4.66
N ILE A 127 10.68 21.67 4.70
CA ILE A 127 10.14 21.02 3.52
C ILE A 127 9.03 21.91 2.95
N ALA A 128 9.25 22.52 1.79
CA ALA A 128 8.28 23.42 1.16
C ALA A 128 7.07 22.71 0.53
N HIS A 129 7.18 21.40 0.32
CA HIS A 129 6.12 20.57 -0.25
C HIS A 129 4.97 20.39 0.76
N PRO A 130 3.69 20.50 0.35
CA PRO A 130 2.57 20.30 1.28
C PRO A 130 2.47 18.86 1.78
N ALA A 131 2.50 18.65 3.09
CA ALA A 131 2.46 17.32 3.72
C ALA A 131 1.24 16.48 3.29
N ARG A 132 0.11 17.12 2.97
CA ARG A 132 -1.12 16.45 2.51
C ARG A 132 -0.91 15.64 1.23
N GLN A 133 0.01 16.06 0.37
CA GLN A 133 0.30 15.39 -0.90
C GLN A 133 1.11 14.10 -0.68
N ASP A 134 1.77 13.95 0.46
CA ASP A 134 2.55 12.77 0.85
C ASP A 134 1.79 11.78 1.76
N ILE A 135 0.51 12.05 2.07
CA ILE A 135 -0.34 11.11 2.80
C ILE A 135 -1.18 10.29 1.81
N TYR A 136 -1.00 8.98 1.83
CA TYR A 136 -1.73 8.02 1.00
C TYR A 136 -2.56 7.10 1.88
N VAL A 137 -3.89 7.18 1.77
CA VAL A 137 -4.82 6.32 2.53
C VAL A 137 -5.75 5.59 1.58
N VAL A 138 -5.87 4.28 1.76
CA VAL A 138 -6.68 3.39 0.94
C VAL A 138 -7.83 2.86 1.81
N ALA A 139 -9.06 2.94 1.31
CA ALA A 139 -10.24 2.40 2.00
C ALA A 139 -10.62 1.03 1.43
N ASP A 140 -10.25 -0.05 2.12
CA ASP A 140 -10.53 -1.42 1.69
C ASP A 140 -11.88 -1.93 2.23
N PHE A 141 -12.97 -1.49 1.58
CA PHE A 141 -14.33 -1.94 1.93
C PHE A 141 -14.60 -3.42 1.63
N GLY A 142 -13.92 -3.97 0.63
CA GLY A 142 -14.12 -5.35 0.18
C GLY A 142 -13.23 -6.36 0.90
N GLY A 143 -12.18 -5.88 1.58
CA GLY A 143 -11.20 -6.75 2.21
C GLY A 143 -10.23 -7.41 1.23
N MET A 144 -10.26 -7.03 -0.06
CA MET A 144 -9.48 -7.67 -1.12
C MET A 144 -8.00 -7.31 -1.01
N ILE A 145 -7.71 -6.06 -0.66
CA ILE A 145 -6.34 -5.58 -0.49
C ILE A 145 -5.74 -6.22 0.76
N ALA A 146 -6.51 -6.24 1.86
CA ALA A 146 -6.12 -6.96 3.07
C ALA A 146 -5.83 -8.44 2.78
N ALA A 147 -6.66 -9.11 1.98
CA ALA A 147 -6.42 -10.50 1.60
C ALA A 147 -5.15 -10.68 0.74
N GLN A 148 -4.90 -9.78 -0.22
CA GLN A 148 -3.67 -9.78 -1.01
C GLN A 148 -2.41 -9.52 -0.17
N LEU A 149 -2.56 -8.82 0.95
CA LEU A 149 -1.52 -8.61 1.97
C LEU A 149 -1.45 -9.76 2.99
N GLY A 150 -2.11 -10.90 2.71
CA GLY A 150 -2.04 -12.10 3.54
C GLY A 150 -2.81 -12.00 4.86
N ALA A 151 -3.67 -10.97 5.02
CA ALA A 151 -4.52 -10.85 6.19
C ALA A 151 -5.74 -11.77 6.06
N GLU A 152 -5.72 -12.84 6.85
CA GLU A 152 -6.82 -13.77 6.96
C GLU A 152 -8.07 -13.11 7.56
N PRO A 153 -9.29 -13.53 7.17
CA PRO A 153 -10.51 -13.15 7.87
C PRO A 153 -10.44 -13.52 9.36
N GLY A 154 -10.38 -12.50 10.23
CA GLY A 154 -10.32 -12.68 11.69
C GLY A 154 -8.92 -12.65 12.29
N ALA A 155 -7.87 -12.53 11.48
CA ALA A 155 -6.50 -12.28 11.95
C ALA A 155 -6.32 -10.83 12.46
N THR A 156 -5.18 -10.59 13.12
CA THR A 156 -4.83 -9.30 13.72
C THR A 156 -5.08 -8.14 12.75
N PRO A 157 -5.83 -7.12 13.16
CA PRO A 157 -6.26 -6.02 12.28
C PRO A 157 -5.14 -5.08 11.84
N PHE A 158 -3.94 -5.22 12.42
CA PHE A 158 -2.81 -4.32 12.25
C PHE A 158 -1.58 -5.07 11.76
N HIS A 159 -0.95 -4.56 10.72
CA HIS A 159 0.32 -5.08 10.19
C HIS A 159 1.11 -3.98 9.51
N VAL A 160 2.43 -4.03 9.59
CA VAL A 160 3.34 -3.12 8.90
C VAL A 160 4.18 -3.91 7.92
N PHE A 161 4.30 -3.41 6.70
CA PHE A 161 5.13 -3.97 5.65
C PHE A 161 6.09 -2.89 5.14
N VAL A 162 7.30 -3.28 4.77
CA VAL A 162 8.23 -2.44 4.02
C VAL A 162 8.51 -3.11 2.69
N PHE A 163 8.14 -2.45 1.61
CA PHE A 163 8.43 -2.88 0.25
C PHE A 163 9.58 -2.07 -0.34
N GLY A 164 10.46 -2.73 -1.09
CA GLY A 164 11.45 -2.09 -1.95
C GLY A 164 10.83 -1.54 -3.24
N GLU A 165 11.63 -0.82 -4.02
CA GLU A 165 11.19 -0.10 -5.22
C GLU A 165 10.47 -0.98 -6.28
N HIS A 166 10.82 -2.26 -6.34
CA HIS A 166 10.24 -3.21 -7.30
C HIS A 166 9.22 -4.15 -6.65
N GLY A 167 8.73 -3.80 -5.45
CA GLY A 167 7.76 -4.58 -4.69
C GLY A 167 8.34 -5.77 -3.95
N GLU A 168 9.65 -5.85 -3.74
CA GLU A 168 10.21 -6.83 -2.81
C GLU A 168 9.71 -6.57 -1.40
N LEU A 169 9.10 -7.55 -0.72
CA LEU A 169 8.82 -7.41 0.71
C LEU A 169 10.13 -7.52 1.50
N LEU A 170 10.64 -6.41 2.02
CA LEU A 170 11.91 -6.36 2.75
C LEU A 170 11.75 -6.83 4.20
N ARG A 171 10.71 -6.31 4.87
CA ARG A 171 10.41 -6.60 6.28
C ARG A 171 8.91 -6.46 6.55
N GLN A 172 8.45 -7.11 7.63
CA GLN A 172 7.08 -6.99 8.11
C GLN A 172 6.98 -7.23 9.62
N TRP A 173 5.93 -6.69 10.24
CA TRP A 173 5.65 -6.78 11.68
C TRP A 173 4.14 -6.80 11.95
N ASP A 174 3.71 -7.57 12.95
CA ASP A 174 2.32 -7.58 13.45
C ASP A 174 2.02 -6.43 14.44
N ASP A 175 3.03 -5.60 14.76
CA ASP A 175 2.92 -4.44 15.64
C ASP A 175 3.77 -3.27 15.13
N VAL A 176 3.68 -2.12 15.81
CA VAL A 176 4.42 -0.90 15.49
C VAL A 176 5.93 -1.17 15.66
N PRO A 177 6.74 -1.19 14.58
CA PRO A 177 8.18 -1.30 14.71
C PRO A 177 8.74 -0.06 15.41
N SER A 178 9.83 -0.23 16.14
CA SER A 178 10.57 0.92 16.67
C SER A 178 11.12 1.80 15.53
N ALA A 179 11.41 3.07 15.83
CA ALA A 179 12.06 3.97 14.87
C ALA A 179 13.38 3.40 14.31
N GLN A 180 14.15 2.68 15.12
CA GLN A 180 15.41 2.06 14.69
C GLN A 180 15.18 0.89 13.73
N GLU A 181 14.22 0.02 14.03
CA GLU A 181 13.87 -1.11 13.14
C GLU A 181 13.32 -0.61 11.81
N LEU A 182 12.43 0.38 11.85
CA LEU A 182 11.85 0.96 10.64
C LEU A 182 12.92 1.67 9.80
N ALA A 183 13.79 2.47 10.44
CA ALA A 183 14.89 3.14 9.77
C ALA A 183 15.89 2.17 9.13
N ALA A 184 16.10 0.99 9.72
CA ALA A 184 16.98 -0.03 9.15
C ALA A 184 16.35 -0.76 7.96
N ALA A 185 15.02 -0.84 7.90
CA ALA A 185 14.30 -1.55 6.83
C ALA A 185 14.08 -0.71 5.57
N VAL A 186 14.05 0.63 5.69
CA VAL A 186 13.82 1.56 4.57
C VAL A 186 15.11 2.17 4.00
N LYS A 187 16.28 1.76 4.50
CA LYS A 187 17.59 2.10 3.93
C LYS A 187 17.94 1.17 2.78
#